data_AF-B4FZR0-F1
#
_entry.id   AF-B4FZR0-F1
#
_cell.length_a   1.000
_cell.length_b   1.000
_cell.length_c   1.000
_cell.angle_alpha   90.00
_cell.angle_beta   90.00
_cell.angle_gamma   90.00
#
_symmetry.space_group_name_H-M   'P 1'
#
loop_
_entity.id
_entity.type
_entity.pdbx_description
1 polymer ?
#
loop_
_entity_poly.entity_id
_entity_poly.type
_entity_poly.pdbx_seq_one_letter_code
_entity_poly.pdbx_strand_id
1 'polypeptide(L)'
;MRQASVLGVATTTAFYMLCGCLGYSAFGNAAPGDILSGFYEPYWLVDFANVCIVIHLVGGFQVFLQPLFAAVEADVAARWPACSARERRGGVDVFRLLWRTAFVALITLCAVLLPFFNSILGILGSIGFWPLTVFFPVEMYIRQQQIPRFSATWLALQALSIFCFVITVAAGAASVQGVRDSLKTYVPFQTRS
;
A
#
# COMPACT_ATOMS: atom_id res chain seq x y z
N MET A 1 -13.98 12.27 17.55
CA MET A 1 -13.59 11.55 16.32
C MET A 1 -13.83 12.33 15.04
N ARG A 2 -15.06 12.80 14.74
CA ARG A 2 -15.36 13.51 13.47
C ARG A 2 -14.43 14.69 13.15
N GLN A 3 -14.18 15.59 14.11
CA GLN A 3 -13.26 16.73 13.91
C GLN A 3 -11.83 16.29 13.62
N ALA A 4 -11.32 15.29 14.35
CA ALA A 4 -9.99 14.72 14.11
C ALA A 4 -9.88 14.06 12.73
N SER A 5 -10.91 13.32 12.31
CA SER A 5 -10.95 12.71 10.97
C SER A 5 -11.01 13.77 9.86
N VAL A 6 -11.82 14.81 10.03
CA VAL A 6 -11.90 15.92 9.05
C VAL A 6 -10.55 16.64 8.96
N LEU A 7 -9.95 16.98 10.10
CA LEU A 7 -8.65 17.63 10.12
C LEU A 7 -7.58 16.75 9.47
N GLY A 8 -7.52 15.46 9.85
CA GLY A 8 -6.57 14.51 9.28
C GLY A 8 -6.69 14.40 7.76
N VAL A 9 -7.90 14.17 7.25
CA VAL A 9 -8.16 14.05 5.80
C VAL A 9 -7.84 15.36 5.06
N ALA A 10 -8.23 16.51 5.63
CA ALA A 10 -7.94 17.80 5.03
C ALA A 10 -6.43 18.05 4.94
N THR A 11 -5.70 17.79 6.03
CA THR A 11 -4.25 17.92 6.09
C THR A 11 -3.57 17.00 5.08
N THR A 12 -3.90 15.70 5.04
CA THR A 12 -3.31 14.77 4.06
C THR A 12 -3.61 15.16 2.63
N THR A 13 -4.84 15.62 2.36
CA THR A 13 -5.23 16.08 1.01
C THR A 13 -4.44 17.30 0.59
N ALA A 14 -4.28 18.28 1.48
CA ALA A 14 -3.47 19.46 1.21
C ALA A 14 -2.01 19.10 0.94
N PHE A 15 -1.41 18.21 1.75
CA PHE A 15 -0.04 17.76 1.52
C PHE A 15 0.12 17.03 0.18
N TYR A 16 -0.76 16.08 -0.16
CA TYR A 16 -0.67 15.38 -1.44
C TYR A 16 -0.86 16.31 -2.63
N MET A 17 -1.81 17.25 -2.55
CA MET A 17 -2.01 18.24 -3.61
C MET A 17 -0.80 19.17 -3.75
N LEU A 18 -0.22 19.64 -2.65
CA LEU A 18 0.99 20.46 -2.67
C LEU A 18 2.16 19.72 -3.30
N CYS A 19 2.45 18.48 -2.86
CA CYS A 19 3.53 17.69 -3.43
C CYS A 19 3.31 17.40 -4.93
N GLY A 20 2.08 17.06 -5.34
CA GLY A 20 1.75 16.79 -6.74
C GLY A 20 1.87 18.04 -7.63
N CYS A 21 1.25 19.15 -7.21
CA CYS A 21 1.28 20.39 -7.97
C CYS A 21 2.69 21.01 -8.04
N LEU A 22 3.42 21.05 -6.92
CA LEU A 22 4.78 21.58 -6.90
C LEU A 22 5.75 20.68 -7.67
N GLY A 23 5.64 19.35 -7.50
CA GLY A 23 6.45 18.40 -8.26
C GLY A 23 6.23 18.51 -9.77
N TYR A 24 4.97 18.61 -10.20
CA TYR A 24 4.66 18.84 -11.61
C TYR A 24 5.12 20.22 -12.09
N SER A 25 5.03 21.26 -11.26
CA SER A 25 5.54 22.60 -11.63
C SER A 25 7.06 22.63 -11.82
N ALA A 26 7.80 21.80 -11.06
CA ALA A 26 9.25 21.72 -11.13
C ALA A 26 9.75 20.87 -12.31
N PHE A 27 9.13 19.72 -12.55
CA PHE A 27 9.63 18.72 -13.52
C PHE A 27 8.76 18.56 -14.77
N GLY A 28 7.54 19.09 -14.78
CA GLY A 28 6.58 18.93 -15.87
C GLY A 28 6.33 17.47 -16.22
N ASN A 29 6.29 17.16 -17.52
CA ASN A 29 6.10 15.80 -18.03
C ASN A 29 7.28 14.85 -17.73
N ALA A 30 8.41 15.37 -17.26
CA ALA A 30 9.57 14.58 -16.86
C ALA A 30 9.57 14.24 -15.35
N ALA A 31 8.48 14.52 -14.64
CA ALA A 31 8.36 14.21 -13.22
C ALA A 31 8.59 12.71 -12.95
N PRO A 32 9.62 12.36 -12.13
CA PRO A 32 9.86 10.97 -11.77
C PRO A 32 8.80 10.46 -10.80
N GLY A 33 8.60 9.14 -10.78
CA GLY A 33 7.65 8.52 -9.86
C GLY A 33 8.08 8.59 -8.39
N ASP A 34 9.39 8.61 -8.12
CA ASP A 34 9.94 9.06 -6.85
C ASP A 34 10.42 10.50 -7.03
N ILE A 35 9.80 11.45 -6.34
CA ILE A 35 10.14 12.87 -6.49
C ILE A 35 11.60 13.16 -6.07
N LEU A 36 12.15 12.39 -5.13
CA LEU A 36 13.53 12.57 -4.67
C LEU A 36 14.55 12.23 -5.75
N SER A 37 14.22 11.32 -6.68
CA SER A 37 15.11 11.00 -7.79
C SER A 37 15.15 12.11 -8.86
N GLY A 38 14.29 13.13 -8.75
CA GLY A 38 14.31 14.30 -9.62
C GLY A 38 15.30 15.38 -9.16
N PHE A 39 15.74 15.34 -7.90
CA PHE A 39 16.62 16.35 -7.33
C PHE A 39 18.07 15.83 -7.27
N TYR A 40 18.99 16.62 -7.83
CA TYR A 40 20.43 16.31 -7.81
C TYR A 40 21.20 17.21 -6.84
N GLU A 41 20.78 18.46 -6.64
CA GLU A 41 21.41 19.38 -5.68
C GLU A 41 20.39 20.07 -4.77
N PRO A 42 20.72 20.30 -3.48
CA PRO A 42 21.94 19.87 -2.79
C PRO A 42 21.83 18.42 -2.28
N TYR A 43 22.87 17.61 -2.51
CA TYR A 43 22.91 16.18 -2.16
C TYR A 43 22.57 15.87 -0.69
N TRP A 44 23.07 16.69 0.24
CA TRP A 44 22.83 16.48 1.68
C TRP A 44 21.33 16.49 2.04
N LEU A 45 20.53 17.27 1.33
CA LEU A 45 19.10 17.39 1.60
C LEU A 45 18.33 16.17 1.09
N VAL A 46 18.74 15.65 -0.08
CA VAL A 46 18.21 14.40 -0.64
C VAL A 46 18.57 13.22 0.26
N ASP A 47 19.82 13.16 0.73
CA ASP A 47 20.27 12.11 1.65
C ASP A 47 19.52 12.17 2.99
N PHE A 48 19.34 13.37 3.54
CA PHE A 48 18.57 13.58 4.77
C PHE A 48 17.11 13.12 4.61
N ALA A 49 16.47 13.45 3.48
CA ALA A 49 15.11 13.02 3.18
C ALA A 49 15.03 11.48 3.08
N ASN A 50 15.98 10.84 2.40
CA ASN A 50 16.08 9.39 2.31
C ASN A 50 16.26 8.72 3.69
N VAL A 51 17.09 9.28 4.58
CA VAL A 51 17.23 8.80 5.96
C VAL A 51 15.90 8.87 6.71
N CYS A 52 15.15 9.97 6.55
CA CYS A 52 13.83 10.12 7.18
C CYS A 52 12.84 9.07 6.66
N ILE A 53 12.85 8.79 5.34
CA ILE A 53 12.03 7.73 4.74
C ILE A 53 12.39 6.38 5.34
N VAL A 54 13.68 6.04 5.45
CA VAL A 54 14.13 4.78 6.03
C VAL A 54 13.65 4.63 7.48
N ILE A 55 13.85 5.66 8.32
CA ILE A 55 13.40 5.63 9.72
C ILE A 55 11.89 5.43 9.81
N HIS A 56 11.12 6.16 9.00
CA HIS A 56 9.67 6.05 8.93
C HIS A 56 9.22 4.64 8.49
N LEU A 57 9.81 4.11 7.43
CA LEU A 57 9.46 2.79 6.88
C LEU A 57 9.82 1.65 7.83
N VAL A 58 10.96 1.73 8.53
CA VAL A 58 11.32 0.73 9.56
C VAL A 58 10.24 0.69 10.66
N GLY A 59 9.81 1.85 11.16
CA GLY A 59 8.75 1.93 12.16
C GLY A 59 7.42 1.41 11.63
N GLY A 60 7.01 1.87 10.44
CA GLY A 60 5.76 1.45 9.80
C GLY A 60 5.72 -0.06 9.55
N PHE A 61 6.79 -0.63 8.99
CA PHE A 61 6.92 -2.05 8.70
C PHE A 61 6.70 -2.91 9.95
N GLN A 62 7.26 -2.52 11.10
CA GLN A 62 7.05 -3.24 12.36
C GLN A 62 5.57 -3.23 12.75
N VAL A 63 4.91 -2.07 12.72
CA VAL A 63 3.50 -1.92 13.12
C VAL A 63 2.56 -2.69 12.19
N PHE A 64 2.79 -2.63 10.86
CA PHE A 64 1.94 -3.30 9.89
C PHE A 64 2.03 -4.82 9.93
N LEU A 65 3.20 -5.39 10.28
CA LEU A 65 3.36 -6.83 10.36
C LEU A 65 2.84 -7.47 11.64
N GLN A 66 2.73 -6.73 12.76
CA GLN A 66 2.26 -7.32 14.02
C GLN A 66 0.87 -7.98 13.91
N PRO A 67 -0.17 -7.36 13.32
CA PRO A 67 -1.48 -7.99 13.21
C PRO A 67 -1.46 -9.25 12.34
N LEU A 68 -0.65 -9.25 11.27
CA LEU A 68 -0.50 -10.41 10.40
C LEU A 68 0.15 -11.58 11.14
N PHE A 69 1.26 -11.33 11.83
CA PHE A 69 1.94 -12.35 12.62
C PHE A 69 1.05 -12.85 13.75
N ALA A 70 0.34 -11.97 14.45
CA ALA A 70 -0.58 -12.35 15.49
C ALA A 70 -1.72 -13.24 14.96
N ALA A 71 -2.30 -12.91 13.81
CA ALA A 71 -3.38 -13.70 13.20
C ALA A 71 -2.91 -15.11 12.79
N VAL A 72 -1.76 -15.22 12.13
CA VAL A 72 -1.21 -16.52 11.70
C VAL A 72 -0.78 -17.35 12.90
N GLU A 73 -0.09 -16.75 13.87
CA GLU A 73 0.34 -17.45 15.10
C GLU A 73 -0.87 -17.95 15.90
N ALA A 74 -1.95 -17.16 15.98
CA ALA A 74 -3.18 -17.55 16.67
C ALA A 74 -3.90 -18.71 15.96
N ASP A 75 -4.02 -18.67 14.62
CA ASP A 75 -4.66 -19.74 13.85
C ASP A 75 -3.86 -21.05 13.94
N VAL A 76 -2.53 -20.98 13.88
CA VAL A 76 -1.66 -22.15 14.05
C VAL A 76 -1.75 -22.71 15.46
N ALA A 77 -1.75 -21.85 16.49
CA ALA A 77 -1.91 -22.29 17.87
C ALA A 77 -3.27 -22.96 18.12
N ALA A 78 -4.34 -22.47 17.48
CA ALA A 78 -5.67 -23.05 17.57
C ALA A 78 -5.78 -24.41 16.88
N ARG A 79 -5.15 -24.59 15.71
CA ARG A 79 -5.22 -25.83 14.92
C ARG A 79 -4.24 -26.91 15.36
N TRP A 80 -3.04 -26.52 15.78
CA TRP A 80 -1.96 -27.44 16.20
C TRP A 80 -1.37 -27.05 17.56
N PRO A 81 -2.12 -27.28 18.67
CA PRO A 81 -1.64 -26.98 20.01
C PRO A 81 -0.37 -27.77 20.38
N ALA A 82 -0.16 -28.95 19.78
CA ALA A 82 1.02 -29.78 20.00
C ALA A 82 2.33 -29.18 19.42
N CYS A 83 2.27 -28.42 18.33
CA CYS A 83 3.45 -27.73 17.78
C CYS A 83 3.84 -26.54 18.67
N SER A 84 2.86 -25.74 19.09
CA SER A 84 3.10 -24.56 19.94
C SER A 84 3.74 -24.89 21.31
N ALA A 85 3.39 -26.02 21.91
CA ALA A 85 3.94 -26.44 23.20
C ALA A 85 5.31 -27.13 23.09
N ARG A 86 5.58 -27.86 22.00
CA ARG A 86 6.78 -28.70 21.83
C ARG A 86 7.99 -27.96 21.28
N GLU A 87 7.78 -26.80 20.67
CA GLU A 87 8.83 -26.00 20.02
C GLU A 87 9.49 -24.94 20.92
N ARG A 88 9.12 -24.86 22.20
CA ARG A 88 9.80 -24.02 23.19
C ARG A 88 11.11 -24.64 23.66
N ARG A 89 12.18 -24.50 22.87
CA ARG A 89 13.54 -24.86 23.28
C ARG A 89 14.22 -23.63 23.89
N GLY A 90 14.58 -23.69 25.17
CA GLY A 90 15.32 -22.62 25.86
C GLY A 90 14.57 -21.29 26.03
N GLY A 91 13.23 -21.30 26.02
CA GLY A 91 12.40 -20.09 26.17
C GLY A 91 12.09 -19.36 24.86
N VAL A 92 12.63 -19.81 23.73
CA VAL A 92 12.36 -19.26 22.40
C VAL A 92 11.32 -20.11 21.68
N ASP A 93 10.31 -19.47 21.11
CA ASP A 93 9.30 -20.10 20.26
C ASP A 93 9.88 -20.28 18.84
N VAL A 94 10.39 -21.47 18.55
CA VAL A 94 11.11 -21.77 17.30
C VAL A 94 10.21 -21.56 16.07
N PHE A 95 8.92 -21.86 16.19
CA PHE A 95 7.95 -21.60 15.11
C PHE A 95 7.86 -20.12 14.78
N ARG A 96 7.67 -19.26 15.79
CA ARG A 96 7.59 -17.80 15.57
C ARG A 96 8.85 -17.26 14.91
N LEU A 97 10.02 -17.72 15.34
CA LEU A 97 11.28 -17.28 14.75
C LEU A 97 11.39 -17.72 13.28
N LEU A 98 11.16 -19.00 12.99
CA LEU A 98 11.23 -19.54 11.63
C LEU A 98 10.20 -18.89 10.71
N TRP A 99 8.94 -18.79 11.12
CA TRP A 99 7.88 -18.19 10.33
C TRP A 99 8.15 -16.72 10.02
N ARG A 100 8.49 -15.91 11.03
CA ARG A 100 8.73 -14.47 10.84
C ARG A 100 9.96 -14.23 9.96
N THR A 101 11.05 -14.96 10.17
CA THR A 101 12.25 -14.84 9.33
C THR A 101 11.99 -15.31 7.89
N ALA A 102 11.30 -16.43 7.69
CA ALA A 102 10.91 -16.90 6.37
C ALA A 102 9.99 -15.91 5.64
N PHE A 103 9.03 -15.32 6.35
CA PHE A 103 8.13 -14.31 5.79
C PHE A 103 8.91 -13.06 5.35
N VAL A 104 9.80 -12.53 6.21
CA VAL A 104 10.63 -11.37 5.86
C VAL A 104 11.56 -11.69 4.69
N ALA A 105 12.22 -12.86 4.71
CA ALA A 105 13.08 -13.29 3.62
C ALA A 105 12.32 -13.40 2.29
N LEU A 106 11.09 -13.93 2.31
CA LEU A 106 10.25 -14.05 1.13
C LEU A 106 9.86 -12.69 0.56
N ILE A 107 9.39 -11.75 1.39
CA ILE A 107 9.01 -10.42 0.89
C ILE A 107 10.23 -9.63 0.41
N THR A 108 11.40 -9.80 1.04
CA THR A 108 12.66 -9.20 0.56
C THR A 108 13.06 -9.79 -0.79
N LEU A 109 12.94 -11.11 -0.97
CA LEU A 109 13.16 -11.75 -2.26
C LEU A 109 12.21 -11.19 -3.33
N CYS A 110 10.91 -11.07 -3.03
CA CYS A 110 9.94 -10.45 -3.93
C CYS A 110 10.31 -9.01 -4.28
N ALA A 111 10.77 -8.21 -3.30
CA ALA A 111 11.18 -6.82 -3.52
C ALA A 111 12.40 -6.71 -4.46
N VAL A 112 13.37 -7.62 -4.33
CA VAL A 112 14.54 -7.67 -5.23
C VAL A 112 14.16 -8.10 -6.65
N LEU A 113 13.22 -9.05 -6.78
CA LEU A 113 12.78 -9.56 -8.07
C LEU A 113 11.86 -8.60 -8.84
N LEU A 114 11.14 -7.73 -8.13
CA LEU A 114 10.16 -6.82 -8.73
C LEU A 114 10.40 -5.37 -8.28
N PRO A 115 11.44 -4.68 -8.79
CA PRO A 115 11.79 -3.32 -8.38
C PRO A 115 10.89 -2.24 -9.06
N PHE A 116 9.62 -2.54 -9.31
CA PHE A 116 8.68 -1.67 -10.01
C PHE A 116 7.68 -1.05 -9.03
N PHE A 117 8.19 -0.26 -8.08
CA PHE A 117 7.40 0.26 -6.96
C PHE A 117 6.08 0.91 -7.40
N ASN A 118 6.11 1.83 -8.36
CA ASN A 118 4.92 2.55 -8.83
C ASN A 118 3.88 1.63 -9.48
N SER A 119 4.31 0.70 -10.31
CA SER A 119 3.39 -0.23 -10.98
C SER A 119 2.77 -1.22 -10.00
N ILE A 120 3.54 -1.70 -9.02
CA ILE A 120 3.03 -2.58 -7.96
C ILE A 120 2.03 -1.83 -7.08
N LEU A 121 2.36 -0.61 -6.65
CA LEU A 121 1.43 0.23 -5.89
C LEU A 121 0.15 0.53 -6.68
N GLY A 122 0.25 0.77 -7.99
CA GLY A 122 -0.91 0.97 -8.84
C GLY A 122 -1.80 -0.27 -8.91
N ILE A 123 -1.22 -1.47 -9.03
CA ILE A 123 -1.96 -2.74 -9.00
C ILE A 123 -2.63 -2.94 -7.62
N LEU A 124 -1.87 -2.85 -6.53
CA LEU A 124 -2.39 -3.02 -5.17
C LEU A 124 -3.48 -2.00 -4.85
N GLY A 125 -3.27 -0.74 -5.25
CA GLY A 125 -4.23 0.34 -5.14
C GLY A 125 -5.51 0.01 -5.91
N SER A 126 -5.41 -0.45 -7.16
CA SER A 126 -6.59 -0.82 -7.95
C SER A 126 -7.37 -1.99 -7.33
N ILE A 127 -6.68 -3.03 -6.84
CA ILE A 127 -7.35 -4.19 -6.24
C ILE A 127 -8.05 -3.80 -4.94
N GLY A 128 -7.44 -2.95 -4.11
CA GLY A 128 -7.98 -2.56 -2.81
C GLY A 128 -9.00 -1.42 -2.86
N PHE A 129 -8.80 -0.43 -3.72
CA PHE A 129 -9.53 0.84 -3.68
C PHE A 129 -11.03 0.65 -3.87
N TRP A 130 -11.48 0.13 -5.01
CA TRP A 130 -12.93 0.01 -5.26
C TRP A 130 -13.65 -0.84 -4.22
N PRO A 131 -13.25 -2.09 -3.93
CA PRO A 131 -14.02 -2.91 -3.00
C PRO A 131 -14.00 -2.32 -1.58
N LEU A 132 -12.81 -1.99 -1.05
CA LEU A 132 -12.66 -1.66 0.37
C LEU A 132 -12.99 -0.20 0.70
N THR A 133 -12.71 0.74 -0.20
CA THR A 133 -12.86 2.18 0.09
C THR A 133 -14.15 2.77 -0.47
N VAL A 134 -14.72 2.17 -1.51
CA VAL A 134 -15.92 2.70 -2.17
C VAL A 134 -17.11 1.76 -2.00
N PHE A 135 -17.05 0.56 -2.57
CA PHE A 135 -18.19 -0.35 -2.64
C PHE A 135 -18.69 -0.77 -1.26
N PHE A 136 -17.82 -1.31 -0.40
CA PHE A 136 -18.23 -1.76 0.93
C PHE A 136 -18.82 -0.63 1.80
N PRO A 137 -18.16 0.53 1.95
CA PRO A 137 -18.72 1.64 2.73
C PRO A 137 -20.03 2.20 2.16
N VAL A 138 -20.15 2.32 0.83
CA VAL A 138 -21.37 2.80 0.17
C VAL A 138 -22.53 1.84 0.42
N GLU A 139 -22.33 0.54 0.22
CA GLU A 139 -23.38 -0.45 0.44
C GLU A 139 -23.74 -0.53 1.93
N MET A 140 -22.76 -0.49 2.83
CA MET A 140 -23.00 -0.42 4.27
C MET A 140 -23.86 0.80 4.65
N TYR A 141 -23.57 1.97 4.07
CA TYR A 141 -24.33 3.20 4.32
C TYR A 141 -25.78 3.09 3.80
N ILE A 142 -25.99 2.56 2.59
CA ILE A 142 -27.33 2.34 2.02
C ILE A 142 -28.15 1.41 2.92
N ARG A 143 -27.55 0.32 3.40
CA ARG A 143 -28.21 -0.64 4.29
C ARG A 143 -28.49 -0.05 5.67
N GLN A 144 -27.57 0.71 6.24
CA GLN A 144 -27.75 1.27 7.57
C GLN A 144 -28.80 2.39 7.59
N GLN A 145 -28.82 3.25 6.56
CA GLN A 145 -29.77 4.37 6.45
C GLN A 145 -31.09 3.98 5.77
N GLN A 146 -31.25 2.70 5.38
CA GLN A 146 -32.47 2.17 4.73
C GLN A 146 -32.90 3.04 3.53
N ILE A 147 -31.93 3.48 2.72
CA ILE A 147 -32.19 4.41 1.62
C ILE A 147 -33.09 3.70 0.58
N PRO A 148 -34.24 4.28 0.20
CA PRO A 148 -35.13 3.65 -0.75
C PRO A 148 -34.44 3.51 -2.11
N ARG A 149 -34.61 2.33 -2.72
CA ARG A 149 -34.11 2.06 -4.07
C ARG A 149 -34.72 3.08 -5.03
N PHE A 150 -33.92 3.56 -5.98
CA PHE A 150 -34.26 4.61 -6.94
C PHE A 150 -34.49 6.02 -6.36
N SER A 151 -34.19 6.27 -5.09
CA SER A 151 -34.01 7.63 -4.60
C SER A 151 -32.86 8.33 -5.33
N ALA A 152 -32.92 9.66 -5.47
CA ALA A 152 -31.83 10.46 -6.02
C ALA A 152 -30.51 10.22 -5.27
N THR A 153 -30.55 10.05 -3.95
CA THR A 153 -29.38 9.73 -3.12
C THR A 153 -28.83 8.33 -3.40
N TRP A 154 -29.71 7.34 -3.60
CA TRP A 154 -29.30 5.99 -3.96
C TRP A 154 -28.64 5.96 -5.34
N LEU A 155 -29.24 6.66 -6.31
CA LEU A 155 -28.69 6.75 -7.67
C LEU A 155 -27.33 7.45 -7.68
N ALA A 156 -27.18 8.54 -6.93
CA ALA A 156 -25.90 9.25 -6.81
C ALA A 156 -24.80 8.38 -6.20
N LEU A 157 -25.11 7.63 -5.14
CA LEU A 157 -24.16 6.71 -4.50
C LEU A 157 -23.76 5.55 -5.41
N GLN A 158 -24.70 4.97 -6.15
CA GLN A 158 -24.42 3.91 -7.11
C GLN A 158 -23.62 4.44 -8.31
N ALA A 159 -23.96 5.61 -8.83
CA ALA A 159 -23.20 6.26 -9.91
C ALA A 159 -21.76 6.54 -9.48
N LEU A 160 -21.54 7.04 -8.26
CA LEU A 160 -20.20 7.23 -7.69
C LEU A 160 -19.43 5.90 -7.63
N SER A 161 -20.06 4.83 -7.13
CA SER A 161 -19.43 3.50 -7.04
C SER A 161 -19.02 2.95 -8.40
N ILE A 162 -19.90 3.05 -9.42
CA ILE A 162 -19.61 2.61 -10.79
C ILE A 162 -18.52 3.48 -11.42
N PHE A 163 -18.55 4.79 -11.22
CA PHE A 163 -17.52 5.70 -11.71
C PHE A 163 -16.13 5.35 -11.14
N CYS A 164 -16.05 5.18 -9.82
CA CYS A 164 -14.83 4.74 -9.15
C CYS A 164 -14.39 3.35 -9.64
N PHE A 165 -15.31 2.43 -9.90
CA PHE A 165 -15.00 1.12 -10.47
C PHE A 165 -14.30 1.24 -11.83
N VAL A 166 -14.85 2.05 -12.74
CA VAL A 166 -14.26 2.26 -14.07
C VAL A 166 -12.86 2.87 -13.97
N ILE A 167 -12.66 3.88 -13.11
CA ILE A 167 -11.33 4.45 -12.84
C ILE A 167 -10.38 3.39 -12.32
N THR A 168 -10.84 2.54 -11.41
CA THR A 168 -10.03 1.48 -10.80
C THR A 168 -9.58 0.47 -11.83
N VAL A 169 -10.47 0.04 -12.73
CA VAL A 169 -10.15 -0.88 -13.83
C VAL A 169 -9.14 -0.24 -14.78
N ALA A 170 -9.33 1.03 -15.15
CA ALA A 170 -8.40 1.75 -16.01
C ALA A 170 -7.01 1.90 -15.36
N ALA A 171 -6.95 2.25 -14.07
CA ALA A 171 -5.71 2.36 -13.31
C ALA A 171 -5.00 1.00 -13.18
N GLY A 172 -5.76 -0.07 -12.95
CA GLY A 172 -5.23 -1.44 -12.93
C GLY A 172 -4.63 -1.83 -14.28
N ALA A 173 -5.33 -1.56 -15.38
CA ALA A 173 -4.84 -1.83 -16.74
C ALA A 173 -3.55 -1.04 -17.06
N ALA A 174 -3.50 0.25 -16.71
CA ALA A 174 -2.32 1.08 -16.87
C ALA A 174 -1.13 0.56 -16.05
N SER A 175 -1.39 0.08 -14.83
CA SER A 175 -0.35 -0.47 -13.96
C SER A 175 0.21 -1.79 -14.50
N VAL A 176 -0.66 -2.67 -15.03
CA VAL A 176 -0.26 -3.91 -15.71
C VAL A 176 0.58 -3.62 -16.95
N GLN A 177 0.20 -2.61 -17.75
CA GLN A 177 1.02 -2.15 -18.86
C GLN A 177 2.39 -1.67 -18.38
N GLY A 178 2.44 -0.86 -17.32
CA GLY A 178 3.68 -0.40 -16.71
C GLY A 178 4.61 -1.53 -16.25
N VAL A 179 4.06 -2.59 -15.63
CA VAL A 179 4.84 -3.80 -15.29
C VAL A 179 5.36 -4.47 -16.57
N ARG A 180 4.51 -4.66 -17.58
CA ARG A 180 4.91 -5.31 -18.83
C ARG A 180 6.04 -4.57 -19.53
N ASP A 181 5.98 -3.24 -19.59
CA ASP A 181 7.00 -2.43 -20.24
C ASP A 181 8.30 -2.42 -19.44
N SER A 182 8.22 -2.42 -18.12
CA SER A 182 9.39 -2.48 -17.24
C SER A 182 10.06 -3.87 -17.26
N LEU A 183 9.29 -4.95 -17.44
CA LEU A 183 9.83 -6.31 -17.61
C LEU A 183 10.63 -6.50 -18.90
N LYS A 184 10.35 -5.72 -19.96
CA LYS A 184 11.12 -5.79 -21.22
C LYS A 184 12.54 -5.28 -21.08
N THR A 185 12.76 -4.31 -20.18
CA THR A 185 14.06 -3.67 -19.96
C THR A 185 14.79 -4.26 -18.74
N TYR A 186 14.10 -5.03 -17.91
CA TYR A 186 14.65 -5.61 -16.70
C TYR A 186 15.53 -6.83 -16.99
N VAL A 187 16.76 -6.76 -16.51
CA VAL A 187 17.67 -7.91 -16.43
C VAL A 187 17.81 -8.25 -14.94
N PRO A 188 17.42 -9.46 -14.51
CA PRO A 188 17.54 -9.85 -13.12
C PRO A 188 18.97 -9.66 -12.60
N PHE A 189 19.08 -9.04 -11.42
CA PHE A 189 20.35 -8.84 -10.71
C PHE A 189 21.38 -7.93 -11.41
N GLN A 190 20.98 -7.12 -12.39
CA GLN A 190 21.81 -6.03 -12.93
C GLN A 190 21.24 -4.67 -12.54
N THR A 191 22.02 -3.90 -11.78
CA THR A 191 21.76 -2.48 -11.53
C THR A 191 22.43 -1.66 -12.62
N ARG A 192 21.67 -0.94 -13.45
CA ARG A 192 22.26 0.14 -14.26
C ARG A 192 22.59 1.29 -13.32
N SER A 193 23.87 1.57 -13.14
CA SER A 193 24.36 2.76 -12.42
C SER A 193 24.05 4.03 -13.20
#